data_AF-A0A953E1S6-F1
#
_entry.id   AF-A0A953E1S6-F1
#
_cell.length_a   1.000
_cell.length_b   1.000
_cell.length_c   1.000
_cell.angle_alpha   90.00
_cell.angle_beta   90.00
_cell.angle_gamma   90.00
#
_symmetry.space_group_name_H-M   'P 1'
#
loop_
_entity.id
_entity.type
_entity.pdbx_description
1 polymer ?
#
loop_
_entity_poly.entity_id
_entity_poly.type
_entity_poly.pdbx_seq_one_letter_code
_entity_poly.pdbx_strand_id
1 'polypeptide(L)'
;MARQAVARRGVRPDERQAEIASRLRIVVGRLARAVRQHDSGGLTLAEISALVSIEAHQPLRLSELAAAENVAPPMMSRVVERLVRAGLVARTHD
;
A
#
# COMPACT_ATOMS: atom_id res chain seq x y z
N MET A 1 41.66 -28.89 -30.93
CA MET A 1 41.82 -27.54 -30.34
C MET A 1 40.85 -26.57 -31.02
N ALA A 2 40.47 -25.49 -30.33
CA ALA A 2 39.46 -24.46 -30.66
C ALA A 2 38.04 -24.77 -30.13
N ARG A 3 37.89 -24.80 -28.80
CA ARG A 3 37.38 -23.68 -27.98
C ARG A 3 35.91 -23.38 -28.23
N GLN A 4 35.10 -24.12 -27.48
CA GLN A 4 33.75 -23.79 -27.07
C GLN A 4 33.74 -22.39 -26.42
N ALA A 5 33.38 -21.37 -27.20
CA ALA A 5 33.07 -20.06 -26.67
C ALA A 5 31.66 -20.13 -26.06
N VAL A 6 31.61 -20.48 -24.77
CA VAL A 6 30.43 -20.31 -23.93
C VAL A 6 30.12 -18.82 -23.90
N ALA A 7 29.23 -18.38 -24.80
CA ALA A 7 28.66 -17.06 -24.77
C ALA A 7 27.95 -16.92 -23.41
N ARG A 8 28.60 -16.21 -22.48
CA ARG A 8 27.96 -15.73 -21.25
C ARG A 8 26.83 -14.82 -21.70
N ARG A 9 25.62 -15.37 -21.81
CA ARG A 9 24.40 -14.61 -22.06
C ARG A 9 24.15 -13.74 -20.83
N GLY A 10 24.69 -12.52 -20.86
CA GLY A 10 24.39 -11.51 -19.85
C GLY A 10 22.89 -11.29 -19.82
N VAL A 11 22.30 -11.42 -18.62
CA VAL A 11 20.88 -11.12 -18.40
C VAL A 11 20.66 -9.68 -18.85
N ARG A 12 19.72 -9.46 -19.78
CA ARG A 12 19.43 -8.09 -20.24
C ARG A 12 18.86 -7.29 -19.06
N PRO A 13 19.15 -5.98 -18.95
CA PRO A 13 18.66 -5.15 -17.85
C PRO A 13 17.16 -5.33 -17.58
N ASP A 14 16.36 -5.43 -18.63
CA ASP A 14 14.90 -5.65 -18.57
C ASP A 14 14.53 -7.02 -17.97
N GLU A 15 15.28 -8.08 -18.30
CA GLU A 15 15.08 -9.42 -17.73
C GLU A 15 15.45 -9.45 -16.25
N ARG A 16 16.52 -8.74 -15.87
CA ARG A 16 16.93 -8.60 -14.47
C ARG A 16 15.93 -7.77 -13.67
N GLN A 17 15.40 -6.68 -14.24
CA GLN A 17 14.35 -5.87 -13.63
C GLN A 17 13.06 -6.67 -13.46
N ALA A 18 12.67 -7.47 -14.46
CA ALA A 18 11.51 -8.35 -14.37
C ALA A 18 11.69 -9.45 -13.29
N GLU A 19 12.89 -10.00 -13.15
CA GLU A 19 13.23 -10.95 -12.08
C GLU A 19 13.10 -10.28 -10.70
N ILE A 20 13.70 -9.09 -10.53
CA ILE A 20 13.62 -8.31 -9.29
C ILE A 20 12.18 -7.98 -8.94
N ALA A 21 11.40 -7.45 -9.90
CA ALA A 21 9.99 -7.12 -9.70
C ALA A 21 9.16 -8.35 -9.31
N SER A 22 9.43 -9.51 -9.93
CA SER A 22 8.74 -10.77 -9.61
C SER A 22 9.05 -11.23 -8.19
N ARG A 23 10.31 -11.17 -7.76
CA ARG A 23 10.72 -11.50 -6.39
C ARG A 23 10.14 -10.51 -5.38
N LEU A 24 10.17 -9.22 -5.68
CA LEU A 24 9.62 -8.17 -4.82
C LEU A 24 8.12 -8.36 -4.62
N ARG A 25 7.36 -8.64 -5.69
CA ARG A 25 5.92 -8.89 -5.61
C ARG A 25 5.57 -10.04 -4.66
N ILE A 26 6.37 -11.10 -4.66
CA ILE A 26 6.18 -12.23 -3.73
C ILE A 26 6.46 -11.80 -2.29
N VAL A 27 7.56 -11.08 -2.05
CA VAL A 27 7.94 -10.60 -0.70
C VAL A 27 6.89 -9.65 -0.15
N VAL A 28 6.46 -8.66 -0.95
CA VAL A 28 5.40 -7.71 -0.57
C VAL A 28 4.09 -8.43 -0.29
N GLY A 29 3.70 -9.39 -1.12
CA GLY A 29 2.47 -10.17 -0.90
C GLY A 29 2.50 -10.98 0.41
N ARG A 30 3.65 -11.59 0.74
CA ARG A 30 3.86 -12.31 2.01
C ARG A 30 3.81 -11.36 3.21
N LEU A 31 4.49 -10.23 3.12
CA LEU A 31 4.47 -9.21 4.18
C LEU A 31 3.06 -8.68 4.41
N ALA A 32 2.36 -8.30 3.34
CA ALA A 32 0.98 -7.81 3.44
C ALA A 32 0.05 -8.86 4.07
N ARG A 33 0.26 -10.16 3.80
CA ARG A 33 -0.48 -11.24 4.45
C ARG A 33 -0.14 -11.36 5.94
N ALA A 34 1.14 -11.30 6.31
CA ALA A 34 1.56 -11.35 7.71
C ALA A 34 0.96 -10.18 8.52
N VAL A 35 0.98 -8.96 7.96
CA VAL A 35 0.35 -7.79 8.58
C VAL A 35 -1.16 -7.99 8.75
N ARG A 36 -1.85 -8.57 7.76
CA ARG A 36 -3.30 -8.89 7.87
C ARG A 36 -3.63 -9.98 8.89
N GLN A 37 -2.66 -10.83 9.26
CA GLN A 37 -2.86 -11.87 10.26
C GLN A 37 -2.74 -11.34 11.69
N HIS A 38 -2.17 -10.15 11.88
CA HIS A 38 -2.24 -9.47 13.16
C HIS A 38 -3.66 -8.95 13.40
N ASP A 39 -4.14 -9.15 14.63
CA ASP A 39 -5.42 -8.58 15.06
C ASP A 39 -5.31 -7.06 15.09
N SER A 40 -6.09 -6.43 14.23
CA SER A 40 -6.21 -4.98 14.08
C SER A 40 -7.24 -4.37 15.02
N GLY A 41 -7.75 -5.14 16.00
CA GLY A 41 -8.79 -4.68 16.93
C GLY A 41 -10.12 -4.42 16.23
N GLY A 42 -10.41 -5.16 15.14
CA GLY A 42 -11.62 -4.99 14.34
C GLY A 42 -11.54 -3.94 13.22
N LEU A 43 -10.41 -3.24 13.06
CA LEU A 43 -10.20 -2.30 11.96
C LEU A 43 -9.72 -3.00 10.68
N THR A 44 -10.16 -2.51 9.53
CA THR A 44 -9.62 -2.91 8.23
C THR A 44 -8.29 -2.23 7.96
N LEU A 45 -7.49 -2.78 7.04
CA LEU A 45 -6.23 -2.13 6.63
C LEU A 45 -6.45 -0.72 6.05
N ALA A 46 -7.55 -0.50 5.33
CA ALA A 46 -7.88 0.81 4.78
C ALA A 46 -8.19 1.83 5.89
N GLU A 47 -8.86 1.41 6.96
CA GLU A 47 -9.12 2.23 8.14
C GLU A 47 -7.82 2.57 8.89
N ILE A 48 -6.92 1.60 9.07
CA ILE A 48 -5.61 1.84 9.70
C ILE A 48 -4.77 2.79 8.85
N SER A 49 -4.69 2.55 7.53
CA SER A 49 -3.93 3.41 6.61
C SER A 49 -4.43 4.85 6.65
N ALA A 50 -5.76 5.03 6.56
CA ALA A 50 -6.38 6.34 6.67
C ALA A 50 -6.08 7.02 8.01
N LEU A 51 -6.08 6.31 9.14
CA LEU A 51 -5.69 6.87 10.44
C LEU A 51 -4.25 7.38 10.46
N VAL A 52 -3.31 6.59 9.93
CA VAL A 52 -1.90 6.99 9.83
C VAL A 52 -1.74 8.23 8.95
N SER A 53 -2.45 8.29 7.82
CA SER A 53 -2.40 9.43 6.93
C SER A 53 -3.04 10.68 7.53
N ILE A 54 -4.16 10.55 8.26
CA ILE A 54 -4.80 11.66 8.98
C ILE A 54 -3.86 12.19 10.06
N GLU A 55 -3.27 11.31 10.87
CA GLU A 55 -2.34 11.71 11.93
C GLU A 55 -1.14 12.48 11.39
N ALA A 56 -0.59 12.02 10.26
CA ALA A 56 0.57 12.65 9.64
C ALA A 56 0.29 14.00 8.96
N HIS A 57 -0.95 14.29 8.55
CA HIS A 57 -1.26 15.44 7.69
C HIS A 57 -2.45 16.30 8.17
N GLN A 58 -2.90 16.16 9.43
CA GLN A 58 -4.00 16.97 9.94
C GLN A 58 -3.65 18.47 10.07
N PRO A 59 -4.58 19.40 9.77
CA PRO A 59 -5.94 19.18 9.25
C PRO A 59 -5.93 18.84 7.75
N LEU A 60 -6.74 17.84 7.35
CA LEU A 60 -6.73 17.27 6.00
C LEU A 60 -8.16 17.20 5.43
N ARG A 61 -8.37 17.69 4.20
CA ARG A 61 -9.68 17.56 3.52
C ARG A 61 -9.90 16.12 3.07
N LEU A 62 -11.16 15.70 3.00
CA LEU A 62 -11.52 14.34 2.56
C LEU A 62 -11.02 14.00 1.14
N SER A 63 -10.99 15.00 0.25
CA SER A 63 -10.45 14.85 -1.11
C SER A 63 -8.94 14.62 -1.12
N GLU A 64 -8.21 15.27 -0.23
CA GLU A 64 -6.76 15.13 -0.09
C GLU A 64 -6.41 13.76 0.49
N LEU A 65 -7.18 13.31 1.49
CA LEU A 65 -7.03 11.96 2.03
C LEU A 65 -7.30 10.88 0.98
N ALA A 66 -8.33 11.05 0.15
CA ALA A 66 -8.64 10.10 -0.92
C ALA A 66 -7.49 10.01 -1.94
N ALA A 67 -6.89 11.15 -2.29
CA ALA A 67 -5.73 11.21 -3.17
C ALA A 67 -4.48 10.57 -2.54
N ALA A 68 -4.20 10.86 -1.27
CA ALA A 68 -3.06 10.30 -0.54
C ALA A 68 -3.13 8.77 -0.42
N GLU A 69 -4.34 8.24 -0.20
CA GLU A 69 -4.59 6.80 -0.10
C GLU A 69 -4.78 6.13 -1.48
N ASN A 70 -4.71 6.91 -2.57
CA ASN A 70 -4.92 6.45 -3.94
C ASN A 70 -6.22 5.64 -4.12
N VAL A 71 -7.32 6.16 -3.57
CA VAL A 71 -8.66 5.57 -3.69
C VAL A 71 -9.69 6.60 -4.15
N ALA A 72 -10.82 6.11 -4.66
CA ALA A 72 -11.90 6.98 -5.09
C ALA A 72 -12.54 7.74 -3.90
N PRO A 73 -12.94 9.01 -4.06
CA PRO A 73 -13.54 9.81 -2.98
C PRO A 73 -14.76 9.15 -2.29
N PRO A 74 -15.70 8.48 -2.99
CA PRO A 74 -16.81 7.78 -2.34
C PRO A 74 -16.36 6.64 -1.42
N MET A 75 -15.26 5.95 -1.77
CA MET A 75 -14.68 4.89 -0.94
C MET A 75 -14.07 5.50 0.33
N MET A 76 -13.28 6.56 0.18
CA MET A 76 -12.67 7.24 1.32
C MET A 76 -13.73 7.81 2.28
N SER A 77 -14.82 8.37 1.73
CA SER A 77 -15.94 8.84 2.55
C SER A 77 -16.49 7.75 3.47
N ARG A 78 -16.68 6.53 2.96
CA ARG A 78 -17.16 5.36 3.74
C ARG A 78 -16.16 4.91 4.80
N VAL A 79 -14.86 4.95 4.50
CA VAL A 79 -13.80 4.63 5.46
C VAL A 79 -13.83 5.62 6.62
N VAL A 80 -13.80 6.92 6.32
CA VAL A 80 -13.85 7.97 7.34
C VAL A 80 -15.14 7.90 8.15
N GLU A 81 -16.29 7.62 7.53
CA GLU A 81 -17.56 7.46 8.23
C GLU A 81 -17.52 6.32 9.27
N ARG A 82 -16.87 5.20 8.94
CA ARG A 82 -16.66 4.10 9.89
C ARG A 82 -15.73 4.52 11.04
N LEU A 83 -14.65 5.23 10.75
CA LEU A 83 -13.73 5.75 11.76
C LEU A 83 -14.39 6.76 12.70
N VAL A 84 -15.26 7.65 12.17
CA VAL A 84 -16.06 8.57 12.99
C VAL A 84 -17.01 7.81 13.90
N ARG A 85 -17.72 6.79 13.38
CA ARG A 85 -18.58 5.93 14.21
C ARG A 85 -17.83 5.17 15.29
N ALA A 86 -16.59 4.80 15.02
CA ALA A 86 -15.70 4.17 16.00
C ALA A 86 -15.12 5.19 17.03
N GLY A 87 -15.40 6.48 16.88
CA GLY A 87 -14.88 7.54 17.77
C GLY A 87 -13.39 7.82 17.58
N LEU A 88 -12.79 7.38 16.48
CA LEU A 88 -11.35 7.47 16.24
C LEU A 88 -10.93 8.75 15.50
N VAL A 89 -11.87 9.39 14.77
CA VAL A 89 -11.64 10.65 14.07
C VAL A 89 -12.86 11.55 14.21
N ALA A 90 -12.65 12.87 14.15
CA ALA A 90 -13.71 13.86 14.11
C ALA A 90 -13.74 14.57 12.75
N ARG A 91 -14.93 14.95 12.29
CA ARG A 91 -15.09 15.87 11.15
C ARG A 91 -15.40 17.26 11.69
N THR A 92 -14.70 18.26 11.18
CA THR A 92 -15.07 19.66 11.34
C THR A 92 -15.66 20.16 10.03
N HIS A 93 -16.71 20.98 10.12
CA HIS A 93 -17.19 21.76 8.99
C HIS A 93 -16.39 23.06 8.96
N ASP A 94 -15.65 23.28 7.86
CA ASP A 94 -15.14 24.60 7.48
C ASP A 94 -16.22 25.38 6.72
#